data_AF-A0A7S1UHD8-F1
#
_entry.id   AF-A0A7S1UHD8-F1
#
_cell.length_a   1.000
_cell.length_b   1.000
_cell.length_c   1.000
_cell.angle_alpha   90.00
_cell.angle_beta   90.00
_cell.angle_gamma   90.00
#
_symmetry.space_group_name_H-M   'P 1'
#
loop_
_entity.id
_entity.type
_entity.pdbx_description
1 polymer ?
#
loop_
_entity_poly.entity_id
_entity_poly.type
_entity_poly.pdbx_seq_one_letter_code
_entity_poly.pdbx_strand_id
1 'polypeptide(L)'
;PSPRERAYSARGAALSNSDVASMRQLLVTSCSGFLKAIALGTKRVSATVMQDILNFLTVWFRYGHLPEVASAVRVGVQQVAPETWLGVVPQLIARIHTSETATRTLLHALLADLGARHPQALVYPLTVASRSPSEDRKRAAESLVQSLRVHSGKLVEQAMLVGEQLIQVAVIWHEECHEKLEDASKIYFGEGNVVGMLDILLPLHEKIRGVGVGVTGRTAMEDQFLRLYGEELEKAYGLLNRYKSTMSAHGLPIPHAAAPKARAGRRGS
;
A
#
# COMPACT_ATOMS: atom_id res chain seq x y z
N PRO A 1 45.41 1.69 -13.87
CA PRO A 1 44.66 1.11 -12.73
C PRO A 1 45.51 1.09 -11.46
N SER A 2 45.05 1.79 -10.43
CA SER A 2 45.74 1.94 -9.15
C SER A 2 45.86 0.59 -8.42
N PRO A 3 46.85 0.40 -7.51
CA PRO A 3 46.94 -0.82 -6.68
C PRO A 3 45.67 -1.11 -5.87
N ARG A 4 44.84 -0.10 -5.62
CA ARG A 4 43.54 -0.22 -4.92
C ARG A 4 42.44 -0.84 -5.78
N GLU A 5 42.49 -0.66 -7.11
CA GLU A 5 41.49 -1.25 -8.02
C GLU A 5 41.71 -2.75 -8.23
N ARG A 6 42.96 -3.23 -8.13
CA ARG A 6 43.26 -4.67 -8.14
C ARG A 6 42.79 -5.38 -6.86
N ALA A 7 42.76 -4.67 -5.73
CA ALA A 7 42.27 -5.22 -4.45
C ALA A 7 40.74 -5.42 -4.44
N TYR A 8 39.98 -4.65 -5.23
CA TYR A 8 38.53 -4.84 -5.36
C TYR A 8 38.16 -5.93 -6.37
N SER A 9 38.96 -6.13 -7.42
CA SER A 9 38.73 -7.22 -8.40
C SER A 9 39.05 -8.61 -7.84
N ALA A 10 39.94 -8.72 -6.84
CA ALA A 10 40.33 -9.98 -6.21
C ALA A 10 39.36 -10.50 -5.12
N ARG A 11 38.29 -9.74 -4.80
CA ARG A 11 37.32 -10.11 -3.73
C ARG A 11 36.10 -10.89 -4.22
N GLY A 12 36.11 -11.30 -5.49
CA GLY A 12 35.21 -12.31 -6.05
C GLY A 12 35.70 -13.75 -5.82
N ALA A 13 36.34 -14.03 -4.67
CA ALA A 13 36.58 -15.41 -4.29
C ALA A 13 35.22 -16.05 -4.00
N ALA A 14 34.82 -17.02 -4.84
CA ALA A 14 33.65 -17.85 -4.57
C ALA A 14 33.79 -18.39 -3.14
N LEU A 15 32.84 -18.04 -2.26
CA LEU A 15 32.82 -18.51 -0.87
C LEU A 15 33.02 -20.03 -0.87
N SER A 16 33.96 -20.53 -0.07
CA SER A 16 34.15 -21.98 0.00
C SER A 16 32.88 -22.63 0.56
N ASN A 17 32.59 -23.88 0.18
CA ASN A 17 31.42 -24.59 0.67
C ASN A 17 31.39 -24.66 2.22
N SER A 18 32.55 -24.67 2.87
CA SER A 18 32.69 -24.58 4.33
C SER A 18 32.29 -23.21 4.89
N ASP A 19 32.61 -22.11 4.19
CA ASP A 19 32.22 -20.76 4.62
C ASP A 19 30.71 -20.56 4.53
N VAL A 20 30.08 -21.10 3.48
CA VAL A 20 28.63 -21.05 3.31
C VAL A 20 27.92 -21.86 4.40
N ALA A 21 28.42 -23.06 4.73
CA ALA A 21 27.87 -23.87 5.82
C ALA A 21 28.01 -23.17 7.18
N SER A 22 29.18 -22.58 7.46
CA SER A 22 29.42 -21.83 8.69
C SER A 22 28.52 -20.61 8.81
N MET A 23 28.30 -19.89 7.70
CA MET A 23 27.39 -18.76 7.63
C MET A 23 25.94 -19.17 7.93
N ARG A 24 25.47 -20.30 7.38
CA ARG A 24 24.12 -20.82 7.69
C ARG A 24 23.97 -21.18 9.16
N GLN A 25 24.98 -21.80 9.76
CA GLN A 25 24.96 -22.13 11.18
C GLN A 25 24.93 -20.87 12.07
N LEU A 26 25.68 -19.84 11.71
CA LEU A 26 25.62 -18.54 12.39
C LEU A 26 24.22 -17.92 12.28
N LEU A 27 23.58 -17.94 11.11
CA LEU A 27 22.22 -17.44 10.93
C LEU A 27 21.20 -18.15 11.83
N VAL A 28 21.25 -19.49 11.88
CA VAL A 28 20.40 -20.29 12.76
C VAL A 28 20.61 -19.95 14.23
N THR A 29 21.88 -19.78 14.63
CA THR A 29 22.27 -19.45 16.01
C THR A 29 21.79 -18.04 16.37
N SER A 30 21.94 -17.07 15.47
CA SER A 30 21.44 -15.71 15.63
C SER A 30 19.92 -15.67 15.75
N CYS A 31 19.17 -16.34 14.87
CA CYS A 31 17.70 -16.42 14.97
C CYS A 31 17.25 -17.00 16.31
N SER A 32 17.85 -18.12 16.72
CA SER A 32 17.52 -18.79 17.98
C SER A 32 17.87 -17.91 19.19
N GLY A 33 19.02 -17.23 19.13
CA GLY A 33 19.47 -16.29 20.16
C GLY A 33 18.53 -15.10 20.31
N PHE A 34 18.16 -14.45 19.21
CA PHE A 34 17.19 -13.34 19.23
C PHE A 34 15.84 -13.80 19.77
N LEU A 35 15.27 -14.91 19.27
CA LEU A 35 13.97 -15.39 19.73
C LEU A 35 13.99 -15.74 21.23
N LYS A 36 15.08 -16.32 21.73
CA LYS A 36 15.25 -16.58 23.16
C LYS A 36 15.39 -15.31 23.99
N ALA A 37 16.14 -14.31 23.50
CA ALA A 37 16.25 -13.00 24.15
C ALA A 37 14.89 -12.29 24.22
N ILE A 38 14.14 -12.32 23.11
CA ILE A 38 12.77 -11.76 23.01
C ILE A 38 11.82 -12.47 23.99
N ALA A 39 11.88 -13.80 24.07
CA ALA A 39 11.04 -14.59 24.98
C ALA A 39 11.33 -14.30 26.46
N LEU A 40 12.60 -14.02 26.80
CA LEU A 40 13.03 -13.70 28.17
C LEU A 40 12.89 -12.21 28.53
N GLY A 41 12.67 -11.33 27.55
CA GLY A 41 12.56 -9.89 27.74
C GLY A 41 11.40 -9.52 28.68
N THR A 42 11.74 -9.10 29.90
CA THR A 42 10.76 -8.78 30.96
C THR A 42 9.99 -7.48 30.70
N LYS A 43 10.59 -6.53 29.97
CA LYS A 43 9.91 -5.31 29.50
C LYS A 43 9.58 -5.44 28.02
N ARG A 44 8.33 -5.81 27.73
CA ARG A 44 7.79 -6.04 26.38
C ARG A 44 7.96 -4.84 25.44
N VAL A 45 8.01 -3.63 26.00
CA VAL A 45 8.26 -2.36 25.27
C VAL A 45 9.53 -1.71 25.80
N SER A 46 10.65 -2.42 25.74
CA SER A 46 11.97 -1.81 25.88
C SER A 46 12.59 -1.61 24.50
N ALA A 47 13.37 -0.54 24.33
CA ALA A 47 14.13 -0.28 23.11
C ALA A 47 14.99 -1.49 22.70
N THR A 48 15.50 -2.24 23.68
CA THR A 48 16.30 -3.45 23.45
C THR A 48 15.49 -4.59 22.84
N VAL A 49 14.33 -4.92 23.41
CA VAL A 49 13.45 -5.98 22.89
C VAL A 49 12.92 -5.63 21.51
N MET A 50 12.52 -4.38 21.27
CA MET A 50 12.10 -3.93 19.95
C MET A 50 13.22 -4.07 18.91
N GLN A 51 14.45 -3.67 19.27
CA GLN A 51 15.62 -3.82 18.41
C GLN A 51 15.90 -5.30 18.10
N ASP A 52 15.80 -6.18 19.09
CA ASP A 52 15.97 -7.62 18.90
C ASP A 52 14.91 -8.22 17.96
N ILE A 53 13.64 -7.80 18.11
CA ILE A 53 12.57 -8.21 17.19
C ILE A 53 12.87 -7.74 15.77
N LEU A 54 13.25 -6.47 15.57
CA LEU A 54 13.53 -5.94 14.23
C LEU A 54 14.75 -6.61 13.58
N ASN A 55 15.79 -6.90 14.36
CA ASN A 55 16.96 -7.65 13.90
C ASN A 55 16.55 -9.07 13.49
N PHE A 56 15.76 -9.75 14.31
CA PHE A 56 15.20 -11.05 13.99
C PHE A 56 14.38 -11.02 12.70
N LEU A 57 13.43 -10.08 12.55
CA LEU A 57 12.61 -9.93 11.35
C LEU A 57 13.46 -9.69 10.11
N THR A 58 14.55 -8.93 10.24
CA THR A 58 15.49 -8.67 9.14
C THR A 58 16.16 -9.97 8.70
N VAL A 59 16.65 -10.79 9.63
CA VAL A 59 17.27 -12.08 9.32
C VAL A 59 16.23 -13.04 8.73
N TRP A 60 15.06 -13.14 9.33
CA TRP A 60 13.99 -14.03 8.88
C TRP A 60 13.51 -13.68 7.47
N PHE A 61 13.17 -12.43 7.17
CA PHE A 61 12.68 -12.07 5.84
C PHE A 61 13.77 -12.11 4.75
N ARG A 62 15.05 -12.01 5.12
CA ARG A 62 16.16 -12.10 4.15
C ARG A 62 16.60 -13.54 3.88
N TYR A 63 16.63 -14.39 4.92
CA TYR A 63 17.22 -15.73 4.85
C TYR A 63 16.22 -16.87 5.16
N GLY A 64 14.93 -16.57 5.32
CA GLY A 64 13.88 -17.55 5.64
C GLY A 64 13.58 -18.56 4.54
N HIS A 65 14.12 -18.38 3.33
CA HIS A 65 14.08 -19.37 2.25
C HIS A 65 15.00 -20.57 2.54
N LEU A 66 15.99 -20.41 3.43
CA LEU A 66 16.87 -21.50 3.83
C LEU A 66 16.14 -22.45 4.80
N PRO A 67 16.11 -23.76 4.53
CA PRO A 67 15.32 -24.71 5.32
C PRO A 67 15.75 -24.78 6.79
N GLU A 68 17.05 -24.64 7.07
CA GLU A 68 17.60 -24.66 8.43
C GLU A 68 17.11 -23.45 9.24
N VAL A 69 17.07 -22.28 8.61
CA VAL A 69 16.55 -21.04 9.21
C VAL A 69 15.05 -21.11 9.39
N ALA A 70 14.30 -21.57 8.39
CA ALA A 70 12.84 -21.71 8.47
C ALA A 70 12.40 -22.65 9.60
N SER A 71 13.14 -23.75 9.80
CA SER A 71 12.91 -24.68 10.91
C SER A 71 13.15 -24.01 12.28
N ALA A 72 14.28 -23.32 12.44
CA ALA A 72 14.62 -22.61 13.66
C ALA A 72 13.61 -21.50 13.99
N VAL A 73 13.19 -20.73 12.97
CA VAL A 73 12.14 -19.71 13.10
C VAL A 73 10.82 -20.32 13.55
N ARG A 74 10.38 -21.42 12.92
CA ARG A 74 9.12 -22.09 13.28
C ARG A 74 9.08 -22.48 14.76
N VAL A 75 10.16 -23.09 15.25
CA VAL A 75 10.27 -23.51 16.65
C VAL A 75 10.33 -22.30 17.58
N GLY A 76 11.16 -21.30 17.27
CA GLY A 76 11.37 -20.17 18.17
C GLY A 76 10.17 -19.21 18.22
N VAL A 77 9.44 -19.00 17.11
CA VAL A 77 8.24 -18.15 17.09
C VAL A 77 7.16 -18.71 18.02
N GLN A 78 7.00 -20.04 18.09
CA GLN A 78 6.03 -20.69 18.99
C GLN A 78 6.38 -20.52 20.48
N GLN A 79 7.63 -20.20 20.81
CA GLN A 79 8.07 -19.99 22.20
C GLN A 79 7.85 -18.55 22.68
N VAL A 80 7.60 -17.61 21.76
CA VAL A 80 7.41 -16.19 22.08
C VAL A 80 5.93 -15.90 22.34
N ALA A 81 5.64 -15.21 23.43
CA ALA A 81 4.30 -14.75 23.77
C ALA A 81 3.72 -13.87 22.64
N PRO A 82 2.50 -14.13 22.14
CA PRO A 82 1.99 -13.42 20.97
C PRO A 82 1.77 -11.92 21.13
N GLU A 83 1.57 -11.46 22.36
CA GLU A 83 1.52 -10.04 22.69
C GLU A 83 2.81 -9.30 22.31
N THR A 84 3.94 -10.00 22.27
CA THR A 84 5.25 -9.43 21.89
C THR A 84 5.28 -9.00 20.42
N TRP A 85 4.49 -9.64 19.55
CA TRP A 85 4.43 -9.29 18.13
C TRP A 85 3.55 -8.07 17.84
N LEU A 86 2.72 -7.63 18.80
CA LEU A 86 1.80 -6.50 18.62
C LEU A 86 2.53 -5.22 18.23
N GLY A 87 3.70 -4.97 18.83
CA GLY A 87 4.52 -3.79 18.54
C GLY A 87 5.12 -3.76 17.12
N VAL A 88 5.11 -4.89 16.41
CA VAL A 88 5.69 -5.04 15.06
C VAL A 88 4.68 -5.48 14.00
N VAL A 89 3.38 -5.38 14.29
CA VAL A 89 2.31 -5.67 13.33
C VAL A 89 2.49 -4.93 12.00
N PRO A 90 2.85 -3.62 11.95
CA PRO A 90 3.06 -2.93 10.67
C PRO A 90 4.15 -3.57 9.81
N GLN A 91 5.25 -4.01 10.42
CA GLN A 91 6.39 -4.65 9.75
C GLN A 91 6.03 -6.04 9.22
N LEU A 92 5.25 -6.81 9.99
CA LEU A 92 4.72 -8.10 9.58
C LEU A 92 3.75 -7.93 8.39
N ILE A 93 2.82 -6.98 8.49
CA ILE A 93 1.81 -6.73 7.44
C ILE A 93 2.43 -6.21 6.16
N ALA A 94 3.51 -5.42 6.23
CA ALA A 94 4.26 -5.00 5.06
C ALA A 94 4.78 -6.17 4.21
N ARG A 95 4.98 -7.36 4.80
CA ARG A 95 5.55 -8.54 4.14
C ARG A 95 4.55 -9.69 3.90
N ILE A 96 3.23 -9.46 4.06
CA ILE A 96 2.20 -10.52 3.92
C ILE A 96 2.15 -11.20 2.55
N HIS A 97 2.66 -10.54 1.52
CA HIS A 97 2.68 -10.97 0.12
C HIS A 97 4.06 -11.45 -0.33
N THR A 98 4.92 -11.88 0.62
CA THR A 98 6.23 -12.42 0.27
C THR A 98 6.09 -13.63 -0.67
N SER A 99 6.95 -13.70 -1.69
CA SER A 99 6.94 -14.79 -2.68
C SER A 99 7.40 -16.11 -2.09
N GLU A 100 8.29 -16.06 -1.08
CA GLU A 100 8.84 -17.24 -0.41
C GLU A 100 7.77 -17.99 0.38
N THR A 101 7.46 -19.22 -0.03
CA THR A 101 6.32 -19.98 0.50
C THR A 101 6.53 -20.36 1.96
N ALA A 102 7.73 -20.80 2.36
CA ALA A 102 8.00 -21.18 3.74
C ALA A 102 7.79 -20.01 4.71
N THR A 103 8.30 -18.84 4.35
CA THR A 103 8.16 -17.59 5.12
C THR A 103 6.71 -17.12 5.14
N ARG A 104 6.01 -17.16 3.99
CA ARG A 104 4.61 -16.74 3.88
C ARG A 104 3.71 -17.58 4.77
N THR A 105 3.86 -18.91 4.75
CA THR A 105 3.05 -19.81 5.58
C THR A 105 3.27 -19.56 7.07
N LEU A 106 4.53 -19.36 7.50
CA LEU A 106 4.83 -19.05 8.90
C LEU A 106 4.27 -17.68 9.33
N LEU A 107 4.39 -16.66 8.46
CA LEU A 107 3.86 -15.33 8.71
C LEU A 107 2.33 -15.33 8.82
N HIS A 108 1.65 -16.03 7.91
CA HIS A 108 0.18 -16.13 7.93
C HIS A 108 -0.29 -16.90 9.16
N ALA A 109 0.39 -17.97 9.55
CA ALA A 109 0.08 -18.70 10.78
C ALA A 109 0.26 -17.83 12.03
N LEU A 110 1.34 -17.05 12.10
CA LEU A 110 1.58 -16.10 13.19
C LEU A 110 0.48 -15.02 13.26
N LEU A 111 0.11 -14.43 12.12
CA LEU A 111 -0.94 -13.41 12.07
C LEU A 111 -2.33 -13.98 12.39
N ALA A 112 -2.62 -15.21 11.97
CA ALA A 112 -3.86 -15.88 12.32
C ALA A 112 -3.96 -16.16 13.82
N ASP A 113 -2.88 -16.66 14.43
CA ASP A 113 -2.79 -16.91 15.87
C ASP A 113 -2.87 -15.61 16.70
N LEU A 114 -2.19 -14.55 16.24
CA LEU A 114 -2.28 -13.22 16.84
C LEU A 114 -3.71 -12.66 16.71
N GLY A 115 -4.36 -12.87 15.57
CA GLY A 115 -5.72 -12.43 15.28
C GLY A 115 -6.78 -13.15 16.09
N ALA A 116 -6.59 -14.44 16.38
CA ALA A 116 -7.49 -15.20 17.23
C ALA A 116 -7.53 -14.67 18.67
N ARG A 117 -6.42 -14.12 19.17
CA ARG A 117 -6.30 -13.56 20.53
C ARG A 117 -6.55 -12.07 20.61
N HIS A 118 -6.04 -11.32 19.65
CA HIS A 118 -6.03 -9.85 19.63
C HIS A 118 -6.62 -9.31 18.31
N PRO A 119 -7.89 -9.61 17.99
CA PRO A 119 -8.47 -9.27 16.70
C PRO A 119 -8.50 -7.75 16.45
N GLN A 120 -8.65 -6.93 17.51
CA GLN A 120 -8.63 -5.47 17.42
C GLN A 120 -7.29 -4.90 16.91
N ALA A 121 -6.18 -5.57 17.18
CA ALA A 121 -4.86 -5.12 16.73
C ALA A 121 -4.65 -5.35 15.22
N LEU A 122 -5.36 -6.31 14.63
CA LEU A 122 -5.19 -6.70 13.23
C LEU A 122 -6.29 -6.18 12.31
N VAL A 123 -7.49 -5.89 12.84
CA VAL A 123 -8.65 -5.57 12.00
C VAL A 123 -8.41 -4.37 11.08
N TYR A 124 -7.89 -3.25 11.60
CA TYR A 124 -7.64 -2.07 10.77
C TYR A 124 -6.46 -2.25 9.81
N PRO A 125 -5.27 -2.69 10.26
CA PRO A 125 -4.14 -2.89 9.35
C PRO A 125 -4.44 -3.89 8.21
N LEU A 126 -5.22 -4.95 8.47
CA LEU A 126 -5.61 -5.92 7.44
C LEU A 126 -6.70 -5.37 6.51
N THR A 127 -7.68 -4.63 7.03
CA THR A 127 -8.71 -3.96 6.20
C THR A 127 -8.11 -2.92 5.26
N VAL A 128 -7.07 -2.21 5.69
CA VAL A 128 -6.30 -1.31 4.81
C VAL A 128 -5.52 -2.12 3.77
N ALA A 129 -4.88 -3.22 4.17
CA ALA A 129 -4.14 -4.07 3.25
C ALA A 129 -5.03 -4.76 2.20
N SER A 130 -6.31 -5.07 2.50
CA SER A 130 -7.25 -5.65 1.54
C SER A 130 -7.71 -4.67 0.45
N ARG A 131 -7.40 -3.38 0.58
CA ARG A 131 -7.63 -2.36 -0.46
C ARG A 131 -6.37 -2.06 -1.29
N SER A 132 -5.33 -2.87 -1.13
CA SER A 132 -4.07 -2.66 -1.86
C SER A 132 -4.27 -2.80 -3.38
N PRO A 133 -3.57 -1.97 -4.20
CA PRO A 133 -3.56 -2.16 -5.66
C PRO A 133 -2.80 -3.42 -6.09
N SER A 134 -1.97 -4.00 -5.22
CA SER A 134 -1.29 -5.27 -5.46
C SER A 134 -2.25 -6.43 -5.17
N GLU A 135 -2.57 -7.20 -6.21
CA GLU A 135 -3.51 -8.32 -6.12
C GLU A 135 -3.03 -9.42 -5.16
N ASP A 136 -1.73 -9.72 -5.12
CA ASP A 136 -1.17 -10.71 -4.18
C ASP A 136 -1.31 -10.24 -2.73
N ARG A 137 -1.08 -8.95 -2.48
CA ARG A 137 -1.24 -8.34 -1.15
C ARG A 137 -2.70 -8.31 -0.73
N LYS A 138 -3.59 -7.93 -1.65
CA LYS A 138 -5.03 -7.93 -1.45
C LYS A 138 -5.53 -9.33 -1.09
N ARG A 139 -5.22 -10.34 -1.90
CA ARG A 139 -5.64 -11.73 -1.68
C ARG A 139 -5.13 -12.29 -0.35
N ALA A 140 -3.88 -12.01 0.01
CA ALA A 140 -3.32 -12.43 1.30
C ALA A 140 -4.04 -11.76 2.48
N ALA A 141 -4.31 -10.46 2.39
CA ALA A 141 -5.04 -9.73 3.42
C ALA A 141 -6.49 -10.22 3.55
N GLU A 142 -7.21 -10.41 2.43
CA GLU A 142 -8.58 -10.92 2.41
C GLU A 142 -8.71 -12.30 3.06
N SER A 143 -7.75 -13.20 2.79
CA SER A 143 -7.70 -14.53 3.43
C SER A 143 -7.58 -14.43 4.97
N LEU A 144 -6.71 -13.53 5.46
CA LEU A 144 -6.53 -13.29 6.88
C LEU A 144 -7.74 -12.59 7.52
N VAL A 145 -8.37 -11.63 6.83
CA VAL A 145 -9.62 -11.00 7.26
C VAL A 145 -10.75 -12.03 7.34
N GLN A 146 -10.84 -12.94 6.37
CA GLN A 146 -11.83 -14.00 6.39
C GLN A 146 -11.61 -14.95 7.58
N SER A 147 -10.35 -15.25 7.89
CA SER A 147 -9.99 -16.05 9.07
C SER A 147 -10.37 -15.33 10.38
N LEU A 148 -10.15 -14.02 10.46
CA LEU A 148 -10.63 -13.19 11.58
C LEU A 148 -12.16 -13.17 11.69
N ARG A 149 -12.87 -13.15 10.54
CA ARG A 149 -14.33 -13.09 10.50
C ARG A 149 -14.98 -14.33 11.12
N VAL A 150 -14.35 -15.50 11.01
CA VAL A 150 -14.82 -16.75 11.64
C VAL A 150 -14.92 -16.61 13.17
N HIS A 151 -13.95 -15.95 13.80
CA HIS A 151 -13.91 -15.79 15.26
C HIS A 151 -14.54 -14.48 15.75
N SER A 152 -14.43 -13.40 14.97
CA SER A 152 -14.76 -12.03 15.36
C SER A 152 -15.54 -11.28 14.27
N GLY A 153 -16.53 -11.94 13.66
CA GLY A 153 -17.30 -11.41 12.53
C GLY A 153 -17.90 -10.02 12.77
N LYS A 154 -18.57 -9.81 13.91
CA LYS A 154 -19.16 -8.50 14.26
C LYS A 154 -18.13 -7.38 14.32
N LEU A 155 -16.95 -7.65 14.91
CA LEU A 155 -15.87 -6.66 15.01
C LEU A 155 -15.33 -6.32 13.62
N VAL A 156 -15.15 -7.32 12.76
CA VAL A 156 -14.68 -7.12 11.38
C VAL A 156 -15.68 -6.27 10.60
N GLU A 157 -16.98 -6.59 10.67
CA GLU A 157 -18.04 -5.84 9.99
C GLU A 157 -18.10 -4.38 10.46
N GLN A 158 -18.07 -4.16 11.78
CA GLN A 158 -18.07 -2.81 12.34
C GLN A 158 -16.82 -2.02 11.95
N ALA A 159 -15.64 -2.63 12.01
CA ALA A 159 -14.39 -1.97 11.65
C ALA A 159 -14.31 -1.65 10.14
N MET A 160 -14.82 -2.53 9.28
CA MET A 160 -14.92 -2.27 7.84
C MET A 160 -15.86 -1.09 7.56
N LEU A 161 -17.05 -1.09 8.18
CA LEU A 161 -18.00 0.01 8.07
C LEU A 161 -17.37 1.34 8.52
N VAL A 162 -16.79 1.37 9.72
CA VAL A 162 -16.14 2.57 10.26
C VAL A 162 -14.98 3.02 9.38
N GLY A 163 -14.14 2.09 8.92
CA GLY A 163 -13.01 2.40 8.04
C GLY A 163 -13.45 3.02 6.72
N GLU A 164 -14.53 2.54 6.11
CA GLU A 164 -15.12 3.13 4.91
C GLU A 164 -15.63 4.55 5.17
N GLN A 165 -16.39 4.73 6.25
CA GLN A 165 -16.96 6.03 6.59
C GLN A 165 -15.88 7.06 6.94
N LEU A 166 -14.80 6.64 7.61
CA LEU A 166 -13.68 7.55 7.89
C LEU A 166 -12.99 8.01 6.60
N ILE A 167 -12.84 7.14 5.60
CA ILE A 167 -12.31 7.53 4.29
C ILE A 167 -13.28 8.49 3.60
N GLN A 168 -14.58 8.20 3.62
CA GLN A 168 -15.61 9.03 2.99
C GLN A 168 -15.70 10.42 3.62
N VAL A 169 -15.61 10.53 4.95
CA VAL A 169 -15.64 11.82 5.67
C VAL A 169 -14.33 12.59 5.51
N ALA A 170 -13.19 11.90 5.36
CA ALA A 170 -11.89 12.54 5.17
C ALA A 170 -11.70 13.16 3.77
N VAL A 171 -12.49 12.74 2.77
CA VAL A 171 -12.40 13.27 1.40
C VAL A 171 -13.74 13.91 1.02
N ILE A 172 -13.87 15.19 1.34
CA ILE A 172 -15.09 15.95 1.06
C ILE A 172 -15.16 16.24 -0.44
N TRP A 173 -16.30 15.94 -1.08
CA TRP A 173 -16.48 16.15 -2.53
C TRP A 173 -16.20 17.58 -2.96
N HIS A 174 -16.54 18.57 -2.13
CA HIS A 174 -16.27 19.96 -2.41
C HIS A 174 -14.76 20.26 -2.49
N GLU A 175 -13.98 19.74 -1.54
CA GLU A 175 -12.52 19.93 -1.51
C GLU A 175 -11.85 19.20 -2.68
N GLU A 176 -12.22 17.94 -2.90
CA GLU A 176 -11.68 17.14 -4.01
C GLU A 176 -12.04 17.75 -5.37
N CYS A 177 -13.28 18.21 -5.57
CA CYS A 177 -13.67 18.90 -6.79
C CYS A 177 -12.86 20.18 -6.98
N HIS A 178 -12.72 20.99 -5.93
CA HIS A 178 -11.97 22.24 -6.01
C HIS A 178 -10.50 21.99 -6.37
N GLU A 179 -9.83 21.06 -5.69
CA GLU A 179 -8.43 20.68 -5.97
C GLU A 179 -8.27 20.18 -7.43
N LYS A 180 -9.13 19.24 -7.86
CA LYS A 180 -9.05 18.66 -9.21
C LYS A 180 -9.36 19.67 -10.30
N LEU A 181 -10.29 20.60 -10.08
CA LEU A 181 -10.60 21.68 -11.01
C LEU A 181 -9.44 22.67 -11.11
N GLU A 182 -8.77 22.98 -9.99
CA GLU A 182 -7.59 23.84 -9.98
C GLU A 182 -6.42 23.21 -10.75
N ASP A 183 -6.16 21.92 -10.54
CA ASP A 183 -5.12 21.18 -11.26
C ASP A 183 -5.42 21.08 -12.76
N ALA A 184 -6.67 20.76 -13.12
CA ALA A 184 -7.10 20.72 -14.52
C ALA A 184 -6.97 22.10 -15.19
N SER A 185 -7.29 23.18 -14.47
CA SER A 185 -7.13 24.57 -14.93
C SER A 185 -5.66 24.92 -15.17
N LYS A 186 -4.75 24.56 -14.25
CA LYS A 186 -3.30 24.77 -14.42
C LYS A 186 -2.76 24.06 -15.67
N ILE A 187 -3.16 22.81 -15.89
CA ILE A 187 -2.72 22.02 -17.05
C ILE A 187 -3.29 22.59 -18.36
N TYR A 188 -4.55 23.01 -18.36
CA TYR A 188 -5.19 23.58 -19.54
C TYR A 188 -4.65 24.98 -19.88
N PHE A 189 -4.66 25.92 -18.94
CA PHE A 189 -4.25 27.31 -19.19
C PHE A 189 -2.73 27.53 -19.15
N GLY A 190 -2.01 26.76 -18.35
CA GLY A 190 -0.56 26.84 -18.22
C GLY A 190 0.16 26.11 -19.35
N GLU A 191 -0.14 24.83 -19.53
CA GLU A 191 0.58 23.95 -20.45
C GLU A 191 -0.13 23.75 -21.79
N GLY A 192 -1.41 24.14 -21.93
CA GLY A 192 -2.22 23.88 -23.13
C GLY A 192 -2.48 22.40 -23.39
N ASN A 193 -2.34 21.57 -22.35
CA ASN A 193 -2.51 20.12 -22.45
C ASN A 193 -3.97 19.76 -22.15
N VAL A 194 -4.76 19.61 -23.20
CA VAL A 194 -6.19 19.29 -23.11
C VAL A 194 -6.40 17.82 -22.72
N VAL A 195 -5.48 16.93 -23.10
CA VAL A 195 -5.58 15.52 -22.71
C VAL A 195 -5.37 15.34 -21.21
N GLY A 196 -4.33 15.96 -20.65
CA GLY A 196 -4.07 15.92 -19.21
C GLY A 196 -5.23 16.50 -18.39
N MET A 197 -5.89 17.55 -18.90
CA MET A 197 -7.11 18.09 -18.30
C MET A 197 -8.27 17.06 -18.33
N LEU A 198 -8.51 16.39 -19.46
CA LEU A 198 -9.55 15.37 -19.58
C LEU A 198 -9.30 14.16 -18.69
N ASP A 199 -8.04 13.73 -18.57
CA ASP A 199 -7.63 12.60 -17.71
C ASP A 199 -7.88 12.87 -16.23
N ILE A 200 -8.00 14.14 -15.81
CA ILE A 200 -8.36 14.54 -14.44
C ILE A 200 -9.87 14.69 -14.28
N LEU A 201 -10.52 15.41 -15.20
CA LEU A 201 -11.94 15.76 -15.04
C LEU A 201 -12.89 14.59 -15.31
N LEU A 202 -12.59 13.71 -16.26
CA LEU A 202 -13.46 12.57 -16.58
C LEU A 202 -13.59 11.60 -15.39
N PRO A 203 -12.50 11.15 -14.74
CA PRO A 203 -12.61 10.30 -13.56
C PRO A 203 -13.32 10.99 -12.38
N LEU A 204 -13.16 12.32 -12.22
CA LEU A 204 -13.87 13.08 -11.20
C LEU A 204 -15.40 13.03 -11.42
N HIS A 205 -15.86 13.26 -12.64
CA HIS A 205 -17.29 13.17 -12.97
C HIS A 205 -17.83 11.74 -12.82
N GLU A 206 -17.06 10.74 -13.25
CA GLU A 206 -17.41 9.33 -13.05
C GLU A 206 -17.49 8.98 -11.57
N LYS A 207 -16.61 9.54 -10.74
CA LYS A 207 -16.64 9.41 -9.28
C LYS A 207 -17.93 10.00 -8.72
N ILE A 208 -18.27 11.24 -9.05
CA ILE A 208 -19.48 11.91 -8.53
C ILE A 208 -20.76 11.15 -8.97
N ARG A 209 -20.77 10.60 -10.19
CA ARG A 209 -21.90 9.85 -10.75
C ARG A 209 -22.01 8.42 -10.19
N GLY A 210 -20.88 7.74 -10.00
CA GLY A 210 -20.81 6.32 -9.64
C GLY A 210 -20.58 6.04 -8.14
N VAL A 211 -19.83 6.89 -7.44
CA VAL A 211 -19.42 6.70 -6.03
C VAL A 211 -20.46 7.23 -5.03
N GLY A 212 -21.56 7.81 -5.51
CA GLY A 212 -22.77 7.97 -4.70
C GLY A 212 -23.45 6.66 -4.28
N VAL A 213 -22.86 5.49 -4.60
CA VAL A 213 -23.34 4.16 -4.21
C VAL A 213 -22.21 3.38 -3.54
N GLY A 214 -21.57 3.97 -2.53
CA GLY A 214 -20.85 3.17 -1.54
C GLY A 214 -21.81 2.17 -0.84
N VAL A 215 -21.27 1.21 -0.10
CA VAL A 215 -22.06 0.19 0.64
C VAL A 215 -23.12 0.84 1.57
N THR A 216 -22.89 2.07 2.00
CA THR A 216 -23.72 2.86 2.92
C THR A 216 -24.58 3.93 2.25
N GLY A 217 -24.48 4.13 0.93
CA GLY A 217 -25.15 5.22 0.22
C GLY A 217 -24.49 6.59 0.38
N ARG A 218 -25.20 7.65 -0.06
CA ARG A 218 -24.72 9.04 0.01
C ARG A 218 -24.89 9.64 1.39
N THR A 219 -23.94 10.49 1.78
CA THR A 219 -24.08 11.35 2.97
C THR A 219 -24.97 12.56 2.68
N ALA A 220 -25.53 13.16 3.73
CA ALA A 220 -26.33 14.39 3.59
C ALA A 220 -25.55 15.56 2.95
N MET A 221 -24.22 15.60 3.15
CA MET A 221 -23.32 16.60 2.55
C MET A 221 -23.14 16.37 1.05
N GLU A 222 -22.96 15.12 0.63
CA GLU A 222 -22.89 14.75 -0.80
C GLU A 222 -24.22 15.06 -1.51
N ASP A 223 -25.35 14.75 -0.86
CA ASP A 223 -26.67 15.11 -1.38
C ASP A 223 -26.85 16.64 -1.47
N GLN A 224 -26.35 17.40 -0.51
CA GLN A 224 -26.35 18.86 -0.59
C GLN A 224 -25.48 19.38 -1.74
N PHE A 225 -24.30 18.81 -1.93
CA PHE A 225 -23.41 19.14 -3.03
C PHE A 225 -24.07 18.89 -4.39
N LEU A 226 -24.71 17.74 -4.58
CA LEU A 226 -25.42 17.40 -5.81
C LEU A 226 -26.63 18.32 -6.06
N ARG A 227 -27.36 18.72 -5.00
CA ARG A 227 -28.45 19.69 -5.13
C ARG A 227 -27.97 21.06 -5.61
N LEU A 228 -26.77 21.48 -5.19
CA LEU A 228 -26.23 22.79 -5.54
C LEU A 228 -25.54 22.81 -6.91
N TYR A 229 -24.71 21.81 -7.20
CA TYR A 229 -23.80 21.81 -8.35
C TYR A 229 -24.05 20.68 -9.37
N GLY A 230 -24.91 19.72 -9.05
CA GLY A 230 -25.06 18.49 -9.84
C GLY A 230 -25.50 18.73 -11.29
N GLU A 231 -26.44 19.65 -11.52
CA GLU A 231 -26.91 19.98 -12.88
C GLU A 231 -25.80 20.61 -13.73
N GLU A 232 -25.03 21.52 -13.15
CA GLU A 232 -23.93 22.20 -13.85
C GLU A 232 -22.79 21.23 -14.15
N LEU A 233 -22.45 20.36 -13.21
CA LEU A 233 -21.43 19.33 -13.40
C LEU A 233 -21.82 18.32 -14.49
N GLU A 234 -23.10 17.91 -14.56
CA GLU A 234 -23.57 16.99 -15.61
C GLU A 234 -23.54 17.66 -16.99
N LYS A 235 -23.91 18.94 -17.08
CA LYS A 235 -23.78 19.73 -18.32
C LYS A 235 -22.31 19.83 -18.75
N ALA A 236 -21.40 20.16 -17.83
CA ALA A 236 -19.98 20.22 -18.10
C ALA A 236 -19.44 18.88 -18.60
N TYR A 237 -19.81 17.77 -17.96
CA TYR A 237 -19.44 16.43 -18.39
C TYR A 237 -19.93 16.10 -19.80
N GLY A 238 -21.18 16.45 -20.13
CA GLY A 238 -21.73 16.30 -21.47
C GLY A 238 -20.93 17.05 -22.54
N LEU A 239 -20.47 18.26 -22.21
CA LEU A 239 -19.61 19.05 -23.11
C LEU A 239 -18.23 18.41 -23.30
N LEU A 240 -17.60 17.90 -22.23
CA LEU A 240 -16.31 17.20 -22.32
C LEU A 240 -16.40 15.96 -23.21
N ASN A 241 -17.45 15.14 -23.04
CA ASN A 241 -17.67 13.96 -23.87
C ASN A 241 -17.99 14.29 -25.34
N ARG A 242 -18.75 15.37 -25.58
CA ARG A 242 -19.01 15.85 -26.93
C ARG A 242 -17.73 16.33 -27.60
N TYR A 243 -16.87 17.04 -26.87
CA TYR A 243 -15.57 17.48 -27.38
C TYR A 243 -14.70 16.26 -27.77
N LYS A 244 -14.58 15.27 -26.88
CA LYS A 244 -13.84 14.02 -27.14
C LYS A 244 -14.37 13.31 -28.39
N SER A 245 -15.69 13.15 -28.49
CA SER A 245 -16.35 12.49 -29.63
C SER A 245 -16.14 13.24 -30.95
N THR A 246 -16.21 14.58 -30.91
CA THR A 246 -16.03 15.43 -32.09
C THR A 246 -14.58 15.39 -32.59
N MET A 247 -13.61 15.45 -31.67
CA MET A 247 -12.19 15.33 -32.03
C MET A 247 -11.86 13.94 -32.62
N SER A 248 -12.40 12.86 -32.05
CA SER A 248 -12.27 11.51 -32.60
C SER A 248 -12.94 11.36 -33.97
N ALA A 249 -14.14 11.93 -34.16
CA ALA A 249 -14.87 11.89 -35.43
C ALA A 249 -14.16 12.64 -36.56
N HIS A 250 -13.47 13.75 -36.24
CA HIS A 250 -12.68 14.52 -37.19
C HIS A 250 -11.24 14.01 -37.35
N GLY A 251 -10.83 12.97 -36.62
CA GLY A 251 -9.47 12.42 -36.68
C GLY A 251 -8.38 13.40 -36.21
N LEU A 252 -8.75 14.43 -35.45
CA LEU A 252 -7.82 15.46 -34.98
C LEU A 252 -7.20 15.03 -33.65
N PRO A 253 -5.87 15.14 -33.48
CA PRO A 253 -5.23 14.87 -32.21
C PRO A 253 -5.67 15.92 -31.18
N ILE A 254 -6.13 15.46 -30.02
CA ILE A 254 -6.41 16.35 -28.89
C ILE A 254 -5.08 16.98 -28.45
N PRO A 255 -5.01 18.31 -28.22
CA PRO A 255 -3.76 18.95 -27.86
C PRO A 255 -3.12 18.35 -26.60
N HIS A 256 -1.91 17.79 -26.75
CA HIS A 256 -1.12 17.21 -25.66
C HIS A 256 -0.09 18.19 -25.06
N ALA A 257 0.14 19.32 -25.72
CA ALA A 257 0.94 20.45 -25.25
C ALA A 257 0.58 21.70 -26.06
N ALA A 258 0.70 22.88 -25.44
CA ALA A 258 0.60 24.14 -26.15
C ALA A 258 1.66 24.17 -27.26
N ALA A 259 1.23 24.38 -28.51
CA ALA A 259 2.12 24.97 -29.49
C ALA A 259 2.70 26.27 -28.87
N PRO A 260 4.02 26.52 -28.95
CA PRO A 260 4.61 27.68 -28.31
C PRO A 260 3.85 28.92 -28.77
N LYS A 261 3.32 29.71 -27.80
CA LYS A 261 2.58 30.95 -28.07
C LYS A 261 3.37 31.71 -29.13
N ALA A 262 2.85 31.74 -30.37
CA ALA A 262 3.40 32.55 -31.42
C ALA A 262 3.35 33.98 -30.88
N ARG A 263 4.52 34.50 -30.50
CA ARG A 263 4.70 35.87 -30.04
C ARG A 263 4.13 36.74 -31.14
N ALA A 264 2.90 37.22 -30.95
CA ALA A 264 2.23 38.08 -31.90
C ALA A 264 3.14 39.28 -32.12
N GLY A 265 3.87 39.23 -33.24
CA GLY A 265 4.72 40.31 -33.67
C GLY A 265 3.82 41.50 -33.94
N ARG A 266 3.85 42.49 -33.05
CA ARG A 266 3.55 43.87 -33.42
C ARG A 266 4.52 44.22 -34.56
N ARG A 267 4.04 44.11 -35.80
CA ARG A 267 4.59 44.71 -37.00
C ARG A 267 3.47 45.48 -37.69
N GLY A 268 3.72 46.76 -37.96
CA GLY A 268 2.92 47.67 -38.78
C GLY A 268 1.75 48.28 -38.00
N SER A 269 1.58 49.60 -37.91
CA SER A 269 2.18 50.74 -38.62
C SER A 269 2.14 51.97 -37.72
#